data_AF-D6W7L8-F1
#
_entry.id   AF-D6W7L8-F1
#
_cell.length_a   1.000
_cell.length_b   1.000
_cell.length_c   1.000
_cell.angle_alpha   90.00
_cell.angle_beta   90.00
_cell.angle_gamma   90.00
#
_symmetry.space_group_name_H-M   'P 1'
#
loop_
_entity.id
_entity.type
_entity.pdbx_description
1 polymer ?
#
loop_
_entity_poly.entity_id
_entity_poly.type
_entity_poly.pdbx_seq_one_letter_code
_entity_poly.pdbx_strand_id
1 'polypeptide(L)'
;MSFLRNPRTLLEASKAPKQFRLMSQLGDLGSGAGKGGGGGGTIREAGGAFGKAEAAKEEEYFYKKQREQLSKLKDDLKNEINFHEEQIKRHQDAINRHKQRVTEIDKE
;
A
#
# COMPACT_ATOMS: atom_id res chain seq x y z
N MET A 1 29.37 2.49 -40.28
CA MET A 1 30.47 2.80 -39.35
C MET A 1 29.90 3.53 -38.13
N SER A 2 29.76 2.83 -37.00
CA SER A 2 29.88 3.37 -35.63
C SER A 2 29.52 2.27 -34.62
N PHE A 3 30.50 1.38 -34.45
CA PHE A 3 30.90 0.69 -33.24
C PHE A 3 29.91 0.51 -32.07
N LEU A 4 29.56 -0.77 -31.88
CA LEU A 4 29.28 -1.45 -30.62
C LEU A 4 30.15 -0.97 -29.45
N ARG A 5 29.54 -0.77 -28.26
CA ARG A 5 30.00 -1.29 -26.96
C ARG A 5 29.12 -0.83 -25.78
N ASN A 6 28.36 -1.77 -25.23
CA ASN A 6 28.19 -1.97 -23.79
C ASN A 6 28.81 -3.36 -23.48
N PRO A 7 29.14 -3.76 -22.23
CA PRO A 7 28.93 -3.12 -20.93
C PRO A 7 30.20 -3.04 -20.05
N ARG A 8 30.20 -2.14 -19.06
CA ARG A 8 31.20 -2.12 -17.98
C ARG A 8 30.97 -3.31 -17.03
N THR A 9 31.74 -4.37 -17.21
CA THR A 9 32.07 -5.30 -16.14
C THR A 9 33.35 -4.84 -15.47
N LEU A 10 33.41 -4.98 -14.14
CA LEU A 10 34.58 -5.04 -13.22
C LEU A 10 34.34 -4.20 -11.96
N LEU A 11 33.67 -4.80 -10.97
CA LEU A 11 34.12 -4.72 -9.58
C LEU A 11 33.50 -5.88 -8.78
N GLU A 12 34.11 -7.06 -8.89
CA GLU A 12 34.02 -8.06 -7.82
C GLU A 12 34.97 -7.62 -6.71
N ALA A 13 34.43 -7.35 -5.52
CA ALA A 13 35.21 -7.15 -4.30
C ALA A 13 34.54 -7.90 -3.13
N SER A 14 34.96 -9.15 -2.96
CA SER A 14 35.34 -9.81 -1.70
C SER A 14 34.54 -9.55 -0.40
N LYS A 15 33.98 -10.65 0.11
CA LYS A 15 34.03 -11.16 1.51
C LYS A 15 33.46 -10.31 2.66
N ALA A 16 32.30 -10.72 3.19
CA ALA A 16 32.14 -11.36 4.52
C ALA A 16 30.65 -11.33 4.98
N PRO A 17 30.06 -12.45 5.45
CA PRO A 17 28.74 -12.40 6.08
C PRO A 17 28.89 -11.87 7.51
N LYS A 18 28.54 -10.60 7.73
CA LYS A 18 28.30 -10.10 9.08
C LYS A 18 27.02 -10.74 9.60
N GLN A 19 27.17 -11.71 10.49
CA GLN A 19 26.07 -12.21 11.30
C GLN A 19 25.46 -11.05 12.10
N PHE A 20 24.41 -10.42 11.56
CA PHE A 20 23.58 -9.50 12.32
C PHE A 20 22.62 -10.33 13.17
N ARG A 21 23.13 -10.86 14.29
CA ARG A 21 22.30 -11.44 15.35
C ARG A 21 21.69 -10.29 16.13
N LEU A 22 20.59 -9.72 15.62
CA LEU A 22 19.73 -8.80 16.36
C LEU A 22 18.47 -9.53 16.86
N MET A 23 18.69 -10.55 17.69
CA MET A 23 17.64 -11.24 18.46
C MET A 23 17.77 -10.82 19.92
N SER A 24 17.27 -9.62 20.29
CA SER A 24 17.18 -9.20 21.70
C SER A 24 16.39 -7.90 21.96
N GLN A 25 15.56 -7.39 21.03
CA GLN A 25 14.83 -6.12 21.27
C GLN A 25 13.33 -6.16 20.91
N LEU A 26 12.75 -7.36 20.76
CA LEU A 26 11.32 -7.50 20.96
C LEU A 26 11.07 -7.52 22.46
N GLY A 27 10.82 -6.33 23.03
CA GLY A 27 10.20 -6.24 24.35
C GLY A 27 8.91 -7.06 24.34
N ASP A 28 8.69 -7.80 25.42
CA ASP A 28 7.58 -8.72 25.58
C ASP A 28 6.26 -7.99 25.28
N LEU A 29 5.46 -8.48 24.32
CA LEU A 29 4.16 -7.87 23.98
C LEU A 29 3.33 -7.79 25.27
N GLY A 30 3.09 -6.56 25.75
CA GLY A 30 2.39 -6.28 27.01
C GLY A 30 3.29 -6.01 28.23
N SER A 31 4.58 -5.73 28.02
CA SER A 31 5.39 -4.96 28.97
C SER A 31 4.87 -3.51 28.97
N GLY A 32 4.25 -3.11 30.07
CA GLY A 32 3.39 -1.93 30.22
C GLY A 32 3.94 -0.55 29.89
N ALA A 33 5.17 -0.39 29.39
CA ALA A 33 5.69 0.90 28.96
C ALA A 33 6.74 0.68 27.86
N GLY A 34 6.32 0.51 26.60
CA GLY A 34 7.25 0.24 25.52
C GLY A 34 6.69 0.36 24.10
N LYS A 35 7.16 1.41 23.39
CA LYS A 35 7.26 1.63 21.92
C LYS A 35 6.05 1.45 20.99
N GLY A 36 4.85 1.09 21.46
CA GLY A 36 3.67 0.90 20.59
C GLY A 36 2.46 1.81 20.82
N GLY A 37 2.38 2.53 21.93
CA GLY A 37 1.22 3.36 22.26
C GLY A 37 1.35 3.91 23.67
N GLY A 38 1.07 5.20 23.84
CA GLY A 38 1.27 5.93 25.09
C GLY A 38 0.62 5.23 26.29
N GLY A 39 1.22 5.42 27.47
CA GLY A 39 0.83 4.81 28.75
C GLY A 39 -0.68 4.84 28.99
N GLY A 40 -1.35 3.77 28.59
CA GLY A 40 -2.80 3.61 28.65
C GLY A 40 -3.23 3.15 30.04
N GLY A 41 -3.04 4.01 31.04
CA GLY A 41 -3.51 3.81 32.40
C GLY A 41 -2.79 2.71 33.20
N THR A 42 -3.06 2.69 34.50
CA THR A 42 -2.40 1.84 35.51
C THR A 42 -2.53 0.33 35.24
N ILE A 43 -3.54 -0.10 34.48
CA ILE A 43 -3.81 -1.51 34.17
C ILE A 43 -2.84 -2.07 33.11
N ARG A 44 -2.48 -1.25 32.10
CA ARG A 44 -1.48 -1.63 31.08
C ARG A 44 -0.06 -1.53 31.60
N GLU A 45 0.23 -0.46 32.35
CA GLU A 45 1.53 -0.24 33.00
C GLU A 45 1.90 -1.40 33.96
N ALA A 46 0.93 -1.95 34.69
CA ALA A 46 1.15 -3.06 35.60
C ALA A 46 1.55 -4.39 34.94
N GLY A 47 1.42 -4.53 33.60
CA GLY A 47 1.98 -5.68 32.86
C GLY A 47 1.43 -7.06 33.23
N GLY A 48 0.21 -7.14 33.78
CA GLY A 48 -0.43 -8.40 34.19
C GLY A 48 -1.15 -9.14 33.05
N ALA A 49 -1.64 -10.36 33.33
CA ALA A 49 -2.38 -11.18 32.35
C ALA A 49 -3.60 -10.46 31.74
N PHE A 50 -4.29 -9.62 32.54
CA PHE A 50 -5.40 -8.78 32.07
C PHE A 50 -4.94 -7.66 31.13
N GLY A 51 -3.83 -6.98 31.43
CA GLY A 51 -3.25 -5.95 30.55
C GLY A 51 -2.79 -6.52 29.20
N LYS A 52 -2.23 -7.74 29.19
CA LYS A 52 -1.87 -8.46 27.95
C LYS A 52 -3.11 -8.83 27.11
N ALA A 53 -4.18 -9.30 27.75
CA ALA A 53 -5.43 -9.65 27.07
C ALA A 53 -6.15 -8.41 26.50
N GLU A 54 -6.13 -7.29 27.22
CA GLU A 54 -6.71 -6.03 26.75
C GLU A 54 -5.92 -5.41 25.60
N ALA A 55 -4.58 -5.48 25.63
CA ALA A 55 -3.74 -5.04 24.52
C ALA A 55 -4.03 -5.82 23.23
N ALA A 56 -4.14 -7.15 23.31
CA ALA A 56 -4.44 -7.99 22.16
C ALA A 56 -5.82 -7.69 21.54
N LYS A 57 -6.84 -7.45 22.38
CA LYS A 57 -8.19 -7.08 21.89
C LYS A 57 -8.21 -5.72 21.20
N GLU A 58 -7.49 -4.74 21.74
CA GLU A 58 -7.38 -3.44 21.09
C GLU A 58 -6.61 -3.52 19.78
N GLU A 59 -5.49 -4.24 19.73
CA GLU A 59 -4.75 -4.48 18.49
C GLU A 59 -5.65 -5.14 17.42
N GLU A 60 -6.45 -6.15 17.79
CA GLU A 60 -7.40 -6.78 16.86
C GLU A 60 -8.46 -5.80 16.36
N TYR A 61 -9.01 -4.96 17.25
CA TYR A 61 -9.99 -3.94 16.89
C TYR A 61 -9.41 -2.93 15.90
N PHE A 62 -8.23 -2.38 16.18
CA PHE A 62 -7.58 -1.42 15.30
C PHE A 62 -7.19 -2.06 13.96
N TYR A 63 -6.72 -3.31 13.96
CA TYR A 63 -6.42 -4.04 12.74
C TYR A 63 -7.66 -4.20 11.85
N LYS A 64 -8.81 -4.62 12.43
CA LYS A 64 -10.07 -4.73 11.70
C LYS A 64 -10.51 -3.38 11.14
N LYS A 65 -10.45 -2.32 11.95
CA LYS A 65 -10.83 -0.96 11.54
C LYS A 65 -9.96 -0.42 10.40
N GLN A 66 -8.65 -0.64 10.46
CA GLN A 66 -7.74 -0.27 9.37
C GLN A 66 -8.06 -1.04 8.09
N ARG A 67 -8.32 -2.35 8.19
CA ARG A 67 -8.72 -3.16 7.03
C ARG A 67 -10.04 -2.68 6.41
N GLU A 68 -11.02 -2.34 7.23
CA GLU A 68 -12.30 -1.80 6.76
C GLU A 68 -12.12 -0.46 6.03
N GLN A 69 -11.32 0.45 6.58
CA GLN A 69 -11.00 1.73 5.95
C GLN A 69 -10.29 1.54 4.61
N LEU A 70 -9.30 0.64 4.56
CA LEU A 70 -8.59 0.32 3.32
C LEU A 70 -9.51 -0.34 2.28
N SER A 71 -10.46 -1.18 2.72
CA SER A 71 -11.44 -1.78 1.81
C SER A 71 -12.34 -0.71 1.20
N LYS A 72 -12.90 0.18 2.03
CA LYS A 72 -13.73 1.30 1.57
C LYS A 72 -13.00 2.17 0.55
N LEU A 73 -11.77 2.59 0.87
CA LEU A 73 -10.97 3.41 -0.04
C LEU A 73 -10.74 2.71 -1.39
N LYS A 74 -10.48 1.39 -1.39
CA LYS A 74 -10.32 0.63 -2.63
C LYS A 74 -11.61 0.58 -3.44
N ASP A 75 -12.75 0.41 -2.78
CA ASP A 75 -14.04 0.31 -3.46
C ASP A 75 -14.47 1.68 -4.02
N ASP A 76 -14.24 2.77 -3.28
CA ASP A 76 -14.46 4.13 -3.75
C ASP A 76 -13.62 4.43 -5.01
N LEU A 77 -12.32 4.10 -4.98
CA LEU A 77 -11.44 4.28 -6.15
C LEU A 77 -11.87 3.44 -7.35
N LYS A 78 -12.35 2.20 -7.14
CA LYS A 78 -12.90 1.39 -8.24
C LYS A 78 -14.14 2.03 -8.85
N ASN A 79 -15.03 2.58 -8.02
CA ASN A 79 -16.23 3.26 -8.48
C ASN A 79 -15.87 4.51 -9.31
N GLU A 80 -14.88 5.29 -8.86
CA GLU A 80 -14.36 6.45 -9.60
C GLU A 80 -13.76 6.04 -10.96
N ILE A 81 -12.95 4.98 -10.99
CA ILE A 81 -12.38 4.43 -12.23
C ILE A 81 -13.52 4.05 -13.19
N ASN A 82 -14.49 3.26 -12.74
CA ASN A 82 -15.61 2.82 -13.58
C ASN A 82 -16.40 4.02 -14.12
N PHE A 83 -16.64 5.03 -13.30
CA PHE A 83 -17.30 6.26 -13.72
C PHE A 83 -16.53 6.96 -14.83
N HIS A 84 -15.21 7.13 -14.68
CA HIS A 84 -14.38 7.76 -15.69
C HIS A 84 -14.27 6.94 -16.98
N GLU A 85 -14.19 5.61 -16.89
CA GLU A 85 -14.23 4.72 -18.05
C GLU A 85 -15.53 4.88 -18.84
N GLU A 86 -16.68 4.99 -18.16
CA GLU A 86 -17.96 5.22 -18.82
C GLU A 86 -18.01 6.59 -19.51
N GLN A 87 -17.48 7.64 -18.88
CA GLN A 87 -17.40 8.97 -19.51
C GLN A 87 -16.51 8.95 -20.76
N ILE A 88 -15.35 8.29 -20.69
CA ILE A 88 -14.45 8.13 -21.83
C ILE A 88 -15.18 7.43 -22.98
N LYS A 89 -15.90 6.35 -22.69
CA LYS A 89 -16.68 5.62 -23.70
C LYS A 89 -17.71 6.52 -24.38
N ARG A 90 -18.49 7.26 -23.61
CA ARG A 90 -19.50 8.20 -24.14
C ARG A 90 -18.86 9.28 -25.02
N HIS A 91 -17.72 9.83 -24.61
CA HIS A 91 -16.99 10.80 -25.42
C HIS A 91 -16.41 10.18 -26.69
N GLN A 92 -15.89 8.95 -26.63
CA GLN A 92 -15.39 8.25 -27.80
C GLN A 92 -16.51 7.98 -28.82
N ASP A 93 -17.70 7.60 -28.36
CA ASP A 93 -18.86 7.42 -29.22
C ASP A 93 -19.29 8.73 -29.90
N ALA A 94 -19.28 9.85 -29.16
CA ALA A 94 -19.58 11.17 -29.72
C ALA A 94 -18.53 11.58 -30.78
N ILE A 95 -17.24 11.38 -30.50
CA ILE A 95 -16.15 11.61 -31.45
C ILE A 95 -16.36 10.77 -32.71
N ASN A 96 -16.71 9.49 -32.57
CA ASN A 96 -16.93 8.59 -33.69
C ASN A 96 -18.10 9.05 -34.58
N ARG A 97 -19.21 9.49 -33.96
CA ARG A 97 -20.35 10.07 -34.70
C ARG A 97 -19.95 11.32 -35.48
N HIS A 98 -19.17 12.21 -34.89
CA HIS A 98 -18.69 13.41 -35.57
C HIS A 98 -17.71 13.06 -36.71
N LYS A 99 -16.81 12.10 -36.50
CA LYS A 99 -15.93 11.59 -37.57
C LYS A 99 -16.73 11.04 -38.74
N GLN A 100 -17.75 10.22 -38.48
CA GLN A 100 -18.63 9.69 -39.53
C GLN A 100 -19.30 10.81 -40.32
N ARG A 101 -19.89 11.80 -39.63
CA ARG A 101 -20.53 12.95 -40.28
C ARG A 101 -19.55 13.74 -41.16
N VAL A 102 -18.31 13.96 -40.69
CA VAL A 102 -17.28 14.62 -41.51
C VAL A 102 -16.99 13.79 -42.77
N THR A 103 -16.82 12.47 -42.65
CA THR A 103 -16.57 11.61 -43.81
C THR A 103 -17.74 11.49 -44.78
N GLU A 104 -18.97 11.72 -44.32
CA GLU A 104 -20.16 11.79 -45.18
C GLU A 104 -20.15 13.08 -45.98
N ILE A 105 -19.89 14.22 -45.32
CA ILE A 105 -19.77 15.53 -45.98
C ILE A 105 -18.61 15.55 -46.98
N ASP A 106 -17.46 14.94 -46.67
CA ASP A 106 -16.31 14.91 -47.58
C ASP A 106 -16.54 14.05 -48.84
N LYS A 107 -17.60 13.23 -48.87
CA LYS A 107 -17.96 12.39 -50.03
C LYS A 107 -18.97 13.05 -50.97
N GLU A 108 -19.64 14.10 -50.53
CA GLU A 108 -20.50 14.96 -51.37
C GLU A 108 -19.66 15.95 -52.17
#